data_AF-A0A382QU24-F1
#
_entry.id   AF-A0A382QU24-F1
#
_cell.length_a   1.000
_cell.length_b   1.000
_cell.length_c   1.000
_cell.angle_alpha   90.00
_cell.angle_beta   90.00
_cell.angle_gamma   90.00
#
_symmetry.space_group_name_H-M   'P 1'
#
loop_
_entity.id
_entity.type
_entity.pdbx_description
1 polymer ?
#
loop_
_entity_poly.entity_id
_entity_poly.type
_entity_poly.pdbx_seq_one_letter_code
_entity_poly.pdbx_strand_id
1 'polypeptide(L)'
;MKKNIPFWALVSVVLFLTACSDVLQANNDAKSATQAPKITLDVYKSRTCRCCQKWVRHIEEHGFETDVTNVALMSRVKDKHGIEPQYRSCHTALSQDGFVFEGHIPAK
;
A
#
# COMPACT_ATOMS: atom_id res chain seq x y z
N MET A 1 -61.61 5.84 39.37
CA MET A 1 -60.77 7.00 39.78
C MET A 1 -59.74 7.23 38.68
N LYS A 2 -59.92 8.27 37.84
CA LYS A 2 -59.02 8.58 36.71
C LYS A 2 -57.92 9.51 37.22
N LYS A 3 -56.66 9.06 37.21
CA LYS A 3 -55.49 9.87 37.58
C LYS A 3 -55.02 10.63 36.34
N ASN A 4 -55.15 11.95 36.36
CA ASN A 4 -54.66 12.84 35.31
C ASN A 4 -53.17 13.06 35.52
N ILE A 5 -52.35 12.68 34.53
CA ILE A 5 -50.91 12.89 34.53
C ILE A 5 -50.64 14.31 34.02
N PRO A 6 -49.94 15.19 34.77
CA PRO A 6 -49.71 16.56 34.35
C PRO A 6 -48.79 16.61 33.13
N PHE A 7 -49.15 17.41 32.13
CA PHE A 7 -48.44 17.58 30.85
C PHE A 7 -46.94 17.91 31.02
N TRP A 8 -46.57 18.53 32.13
CA TRP A 8 -45.17 18.83 32.49
C TRP A 8 -44.32 17.59 32.77
N ALA A 9 -44.92 16.47 33.17
CA ALA A 9 -44.19 15.22 33.43
C ALA A 9 -43.67 14.54 32.15
N LEU A 10 -44.20 14.89 30.96
CA LEU A 10 -43.72 14.38 29.67
C LEU A 10 -42.53 15.18 29.13
N VAL A 11 -42.36 16.45 29.53
CA VAL A 11 -41.30 17.33 29.01
C VAL A 11 -39.94 17.05 29.64
N SER A 12 -39.89 16.57 30.89
CA SER A 12 -38.63 16.26 31.58
C SER A 12 -37.97 14.94 31.16
N VAL A 13 -38.69 14.03 30.51
CA VAL A 13 -38.14 12.72 30.10
C VAL A 13 -37.33 12.82 28.80
N VAL A 14 -37.62 13.81 27.95
CA VAL A 14 -36.94 13.99 26.65
C VAL A 14 -35.50 14.52 26.80
N LEU A 15 -35.20 15.21 27.91
CA LEU A 15 -33.89 15.81 28.17
C LEU A 15 -32.80 14.82 28.63
N PHE A 16 -33.13 13.55 28.89
CA PHE A 16 -32.16 12.54 29.34
C PHE A 16 -31.69 11.56 28.24
N LEU A 17 -32.26 11.59 27.04
CA LEU A 17 -31.96 10.62 25.96
C LEU A 17 -30.86 11.08 24.98
N THR A 18 -30.36 12.31 25.08
CA THR A 18 -29.37 12.86 24.13
C THR A 18 -27.91 12.65 24.55
N ALA A 19 -27.64 12.12 25.74
CA ALA A 19 -26.27 12.00 26.28
C ALA A 19 -25.46 10.78 25.77
N CYS A 20 -26.03 9.92 24.91
CA CYS A 20 -25.31 8.75 24.39
C CYS A 20 -24.56 8.99 23.07
N SER A 21 -24.74 10.16 22.44
CA SER A 21 -24.17 10.42 21.11
C SER A 21 -22.68 10.80 21.15
N ASP A 22 -22.19 11.38 22.26
CA ASP A 22 -20.80 11.87 22.37
C ASP A 22 -19.77 10.73 22.52
N VAL A 23 -20.19 9.55 22.98
CA VAL A 23 -19.29 8.41 23.23
C VAL A 23 -18.92 7.66 21.94
N LEU A 24 -19.69 7.82 20.86
CA LEU A 24 -19.42 7.17 19.57
C LEU A 24 -18.40 7.92 18.71
N GLN A 25 -18.20 9.22 18.93
CA GLN A 25 -17.35 10.03 18.05
C GLN A 25 -15.86 9.94 18.43
N ALA A 26 -15.52 9.72 19.70
CA ALA A 26 -14.13 9.58 20.16
C ALA A 26 -13.43 8.29 19.71
N ASN A 27 -14.17 7.28 19.24
CA ASN A 27 -13.62 5.99 18.82
C ASN A 27 -13.20 5.94 17.33
N ASN A 28 -13.54 6.96 16.53
CA ASN A 28 -13.25 6.97 15.09
C ASN A 28 -11.90 7.63 14.74
N ASP A 29 -11.38 8.52 15.59
CA ASP A 29 -10.12 9.23 15.35
C ASP A 29 -8.89 8.35 15.60
N ALA A 30 -9.05 7.21 16.28
CA ALA A 30 -7.99 6.26 16.60
C ALA A 30 -7.92 5.06 15.64
N LYS A 31 -8.52 5.14 14.43
CA LYS A 31 -8.21 4.19 13.35
C LYS A 31 -6.80 4.48 12.85
N SER A 32 -5.82 4.01 13.63
CA SER A 32 -4.42 3.94 13.25
C SER A 32 -4.34 3.37 11.84
N ALA A 33 -3.92 4.19 10.90
CA ALA A 33 -3.56 3.73 9.57
C ALA A 33 -2.33 2.84 9.73
N THR A 34 -2.55 1.55 10.00
CA THR A 34 -1.51 0.54 9.81
C THR A 34 -1.15 0.60 8.33
N GLN A 35 -0.07 1.29 8.00
CA GLN A 35 0.49 1.26 6.65
C GLN A 35 0.75 -0.21 6.33
N ALA A 36 0.12 -0.71 5.26
CA ALA A 36 0.43 -2.03 4.76
C ALA A 36 1.96 -2.13 4.55
N PRO A 37 2.58 -3.28 4.86
CA PRO A 37 4.01 -3.45 4.64
C PRO A 37 4.32 -3.17 3.17
N LYS A 38 5.30 -2.30 2.92
CA LYS A 38 5.76 -1.99 1.56
C LYS A 38 6.47 -3.21 0.98
N ILE A 39 6.23 -3.47 -0.29
CA ILE A 39 6.90 -4.55 -1.02
C ILE A 39 8.24 -4.03 -1.51
N THR A 40 9.33 -4.67 -1.09
CA THR A 40 10.69 -4.35 -1.54
C THR A 40 11.08 -5.24 -2.73
N LEU A 41 11.61 -4.64 -3.80
CA LEU A 41 12.13 -5.32 -4.97
C LEU A 41 13.64 -5.12 -5.12
N ASP A 42 14.39 -6.20 -5.32
CA ASP A 42 15.81 -6.14 -5.67
C ASP A 42 15.93 -5.94 -7.18
N VAL A 43 16.41 -4.78 -7.63
CA VAL A 43 16.43 -4.37 -9.03
C VAL A 43 17.86 -4.38 -9.58
N TYR A 44 18.10 -5.24 -10.57
CA TYR A 44 19.36 -5.29 -11.31
C TYR A 44 19.24 -4.57 -12.66
N LYS A 45 20.11 -3.60 -12.91
CA LYS A 45 20.15 -2.85 -14.17
C LYS A 45 21.56 -2.40 -14.55
N SER A 46 21.74 -1.95 -15.78
CA SER A 46 22.93 -1.16 -16.15
C SER A 46 22.86 0.26 -15.56
N ARG A 47 24.01 0.80 -15.13
CA ARG A 47 24.15 2.18 -14.63
C ARG A 47 23.70 3.22 -15.67
N THR A 48 23.89 2.95 -16.96
CA THR A 48 23.60 3.91 -18.04
C THR A 48 22.20 3.77 -18.63
N CYS A 49 21.41 2.78 -18.20
CA CYS A 49 20.05 2.57 -18.71
C CYS A 49 19.06 3.61 -18.14
N ARG A 50 18.76 4.66 -18.91
CA ARG A 50 17.86 5.75 -18.48
C ARG A 50 16.41 5.31 -18.31
N CYS A 51 15.87 4.43 -19.15
CA CYS A 51 14.49 3.95 -19.03
C CYS A 51 14.30 3.09 -17.77
N CYS A 52 15.29 2.26 -17.43
CA CYS A 52 15.31 1.49 -16.19
C CYS A 52 15.24 2.41 -14.95
N GLN A 53 15.97 3.53 -14.96
CA GLN A 53 15.91 4.52 -13.87
C GLN A 53 14.52 5.16 -13.73
N LYS A 54 13.86 5.45 -14.86
CA LYS A 54 12.49 5.97 -14.85
C LYS A 54 11.49 4.94 -14.33
N TRP A 55 11.68 3.67 -14.69
CA TRP A 55 10.84 2.59 -14.20
C TRP A 55 10.97 2.39 -12.68
N VAL A 56 12.20 2.41 -12.15
CA VAL A 56 12.43 2.40 -10.68
C VAL A 56 11.66 3.52 -9.99
N ARG A 57 11.79 4.76 -10.49
CA ARG A 57 11.04 5.89 -9.93
C ARG A 57 9.52 5.67 -10.00
N HIS A 58 9.03 5.17 -11.13
CA HIS A 58 7.60 4.88 -11.30
C HIS A 58 7.10 3.92 -10.22
N ILE A 59 7.79 2.81 -9.98
CA ILE A 59 7.32 1.83 -8.98
C ILE A 59 7.44 2.36 -7.55
N GLU A 60 8.46 3.18 -7.26
CA GLU A 60 8.60 3.85 -5.96
C GLU A 60 7.45 4.83 -5.69
N GLU A 61 7.05 5.61 -6.70
CA GLU A 61 5.89 6.50 -6.65
C GLU A 61 4.57 5.72 -6.43
N HIS A 62 4.54 4.43 -6.75
CA HIS A 62 3.40 3.53 -6.53
C HIS A 62 3.54 2.67 -5.26
N GLY A 63 4.45 3.03 -4.35
CA GLY A 63 4.52 2.45 -3.01
C GLY A 63 5.40 1.20 -2.86
N PHE A 64 6.14 0.82 -3.92
CA PHE A 64 7.20 -0.18 -3.81
C PHE A 64 8.47 0.42 -3.21
N GLU A 65 9.26 -0.37 -2.50
CA GLU A 65 10.64 -0.04 -2.17
C GLU A 65 11.57 -0.74 -3.15
N THR A 66 12.73 -0.15 -3.44
CA THR A 66 13.71 -0.76 -4.33
C THR A 66 15.10 -0.79 -3.74
N ASP A 67 15.78 -1.94 -3.88
CA ASP A 67 17.23 -2.04 -3.72
C ASP A 67 17.88 -2.18 -5.09
N VAL A 68 18.55 -1.12 -5.55
CA VAL A 68 19.04 -1.03 -6.93
C VAL A 68 20.51 -1.40 -7.01
N THR A 69 20.81 -2.55 -7.64
CA THR A 69 22.16 -2.97 -7.97
C THR A 69 22.50 -2.67 -9.42
N ASN A 70 23.50 -1.81 -9.64
CA ASN A 70 24.04 -1.58 -10.99
C ASN A 70 25.05 -2.67 -11.36
N VAL A 71 24.75 -3.43 -12.42
CA VAL A 71 25.63 -4.51 -12.91
C VAL A 71 26.19 -4.17 -14.28
N ALA A 72 27.44 -4.57 -14.51
CA ALA A 72 28.08 -4.42 -15.82
C ALA A 72 27.54 -5.43 -16.85
N LEU A 73 27.16 -6.63 -16.41
CA LEU A 73 26.77 -7.72 -17.29
C LEU A 73 25.42 -8.31 -16.87
N MET A 74 24.34 -7.78 -17.45
CA MET A 74 22.97 -8.21 -17.16
C MET A 74 22.69 -9.67 -17.55
N SER A 75 23.37 -10.21 -18.56
CA SER A 75 23.17 -11.60 -18.99
C SER A 75 23.41 -12.58 -17.84
N ARG A 76 24.44 -12.37 -17.01
CA ARG A 76 24.73 -13.24 -15.86
C ARG A 76 23.63 -13.24 -14.81
N VAL A 77 23.01 -12.09 -14.56
CA VAL A 77 21.85 -12.01 -13.66
C VAL A 77 20.71 -12.84 -14.24
N LYS A 78 20.40 -12.63 -15.53
CA LYS A 78 19.30 -13.32 -16.22
C LYS A 78 19.53 -14.84 -16.28
N ASP A 79 20.75 -15.28 -16.57
CA ASP A 79 21.14 -16.69 -16.59
C ASP A 79 20.99 -17.31 -15.18
N LYS A 80 21.46 -16.62 -14.13
CA LYS A 80 21.35 -17.07 -12.74
C LYS A 80 19.90 -17.30 -12.31
N HIS A 81 18.98 -16.47 -12.80
CA HIS A 81 17.55 -16.54 -12.47
C HIS A 81 16.72 -17.32 -13.51
N GLY A 82 17.36 -18.05 -14.43
CA GLY A 82 16.66 -18.92 -15.38
C GLY A 82 15.80 -18.19 -16.40
N ILE A 83 16.07 -16.92 -16.67
CA ILE A 83 15.27 -16.11 -17.60
C ILE A 83 15.68 -16.46 -19.04
N GLU A 84 14.82 -17.18 -19.75
CA GLU A 84 15.09 -17.59 -21.13
C GLU A 84 15.21 -16.39 -22.08
N PRO A 85 16.00 -16.50 -23.17
CA PRO A 85 16.30 -15.38 -24.07
C PRO A 85 15.09 -14.60 -24.58
N GLN A 86 13.98 -15.27 -24.89
CA GLN A 86 12.77 -14.65 -25.42
C GLN A 86 12.04 -13.73 -24.42
N TYR A 87 12.31 -13.87 -23.11
CA TYR A 87 11.70 -13.03 -22.09
C TYR A 87 12.57 -11.83 -21.71
N ARG A 88 13.82 -11.76 -22.20
CA ARG A 88 14.81 -10.82 -21.67
C ARG A 88 14.54 -9.37 -22.07
N SER A 89 14.72 -8.48 -21.09
CA SER A 89 14.63 -7.03 -21.23
C SER A 89 15.82 -6.32 -20.56
N CYS A 90 15.73 -4.99 -20.41
CA CYS A 90 16.84 -4.14 -19.98
C CYS A 90 17.21 -4.29 -18.49
N HIS A 91 16.27 -4.71 -17.64
CA HIS A 91 16.47 -4.89 -16.19
C HIS A 91 15.70 -6.12 -15.70
N THR A 92 16.01 -6.57 -14.48
CA THR A 92 15.33 -7.67 -13.79
C THR A 92 15.09 -7.24 -12.35
N ALA A 93 13.86 -7.36 -11.87
CA ALA A 93 13.50 -7.10 -10.48
C ALA A 93 13.03 -8.39 -9.80
N LEU A 94 13.42 -8.60 -8.54
CA LEU A 94 13.07 -9.78 -7.75
C LEU A 94 12.29 -9.36 -6.52
N SER A 95 11.20 -10.06 -6.20
CA SER A 95 10.57 -9.90 -4.89
C SER A 95 11.26 -10.79 -3.85
N GLN A 96 11.04 -10.45 -2.57
CA GLN A 96 11.48 -11.28 -1.45
C GLN A 96 10.85 -12.69 -1.46
N ASP A 97 9.69 -12.85 -2.09
CA ASP A 97 9.00 -14.13 -2.28
C ASP A 97 9.54 -14.94 -3.48
N GLY A 98 10.56 -14.44 -4.19
CA GLY A 98 11.21 -15.13 -5.30
C GLY A 98 10.55 -14.94 -6.68
N PHE A 99 9.61 -14.00 -6.82
CA PHE A 99 9.03 -13.67 -8.13
C PHE A 99 10.01 -12.84 -8.96
N VAL A 100 10.00 -13.06 -10.28
CA VAL A 100 10.83 -12.35 -11.25
C VAL A 100 9.96 -11.42 -12.09
N PHE A 101 10.36 -10.16 -12.15
CA PHE A 101 9.74 -9.11 -12.96
C PHE A 101 10.74 -8.65 -14.01
N GLU A 102 10.44 -8.91 -15.28
CA GLU A 102 11.39 -8.73 -16.38
C GLU A 102 10.88 -7.65 -17.34
N GLY A 103 11.60 -6.51 -17.40
CA GLY A 103 11.26 -5.39 -18.27
C GLY A 103 10.25 -4.39 -17.69
N HIS A 104 9.68 -3.53 -18.55
CA HIS A 104 8.84 -2.40 -18.13
C HIS A 104 7.40 -2.81 -17.74
N ILE A 105 7.25 -3.56 -16.65
CA ILE A 105 5.94 -3.96 -16.12
C ILE A 105 5.32 -2.76 -15.36
N PRO A 106 4.10 -2.29 -15.70
CA PRO A 106 3.47 -1.16 -15.01
C PRO A 106 3.06 -1.50 -13.57
N ALA A 107 3.31 -0.58 -12.62
CA ALA A 107 2.70 -0.62 -11.29
C ALA A 107 1.35 0.12 -11.33
N LYS A 108 0.24 -0.61 -11.48
CA LYS A 108 -1.12 -0.08 -11.51
C LYS A 108 -2.06 -0.97 -10.70
#